data_AF-A0AAV8V9Y2-F1
#
_entry.id   AF-A0AAV8V9Y2-F1
#
_cell.length_a   1.000
_cell.length_b   1.000
_cell.length_c   1.000
_cell.angle_alpha   90.00
_cell.angle_beta   90.00
_cell.angle_gamma   90.00
#
_symmetry.space_group_name_H-M   'P 1'
#
loop_
_entity.id
_entity.type
_entity.pdbx_description
1 polymer ?
#
loop_
_entity_poly.entity_id
_entity_poly.type
_entity_poly.pdbx_seq_one_letter_code
_entity_poly.pdbx_strand_id
1 'polypeptide(L)'
;MAPDEEVTSMTGGAAEEGWFSYEYSDIRFEGSISKPTIKFTLELEENNKLPFLDVMISKNTEINSNFQTNVYRKKTNTNRYLNFDSNHHLSIKKGVIKSLYDRAKLVSSNVVYSQTMSFQLNHK
;
A
#
# COMPACT_ATOMS: atom_id res chain seq x y z
N MET A 1 12.44 -14.18 -7.68
CA MET A 1 11.85 -15.15 -6.75
C MET A 1 11.99 -14.62 -5.33
N ALA A 2 10.96 -13.99 -4.80
CA ALA A 2 10.67 -14.05 -3.36
C ALA A 2 9.67 -15.20 -3.19
N PRO A 3 9.63 -15.88 -2.03
CA PRO A 3 8.76 -17.04 -1.87
C PRO A 3 7.31 -16.57 -1.99
N ASP A 4 6.52 -17.34 -2.74
CA ASP A 4 5.07 -17.22 -2.70
C ASP A 4 4.68 -17.36 -1.23
N GLU A 5 4.13 -16.29 -0.65
CA GLU A 5 3.64 -16.27 0.73
C GLU A 5 2.73 -17.49 0.91
N GLU A 6 3.04 -18.29 1.94
CA GLU A 6 2.24 -19.44 2.34
C GLU A 6 0.78 -19.01 2.41
N VAL A 7 0.00 -19.49 1.43
CA VAL A 7 -1.45 -19.58 1.56
C VAL A 7 -1.69 -20.52 2.72
N THR A 8 -1.80 -19.97 3.93
CA THR A 8 -2.23 -20.72 5.11
C THR A 8 -3.67 -21.15 4.81
N SER A 9 -3.79 -22.41 4.39
CA SER A 9 -5.07 -23.04 4.08
C SER A 9 -5.98 -22.94 5.29
N MET A 10 -7.15 -22.31 5.14
CA MET A 10 -8.21 -22.36 6.13
C MET A 10 -9.40 -23.13 5.57
N THR A 11 -9.74 -24.20 6.29
CA THR A 11 -10.87 -25.10 6.07
C THR A 11 -12.17 -24.35 6.34
N GLY A 12 -12.85 -23.91 5.27
CA GLY A 12 -14.23 -23.43 5.36
C GLY A 12 -15.19 -24.61 5.45
N GLY A 13 -15.85 -24.77 6.59
CA GLY A 13 -17.05 -25.62 6.68
C GLY A 13 -18.12 -25.04 5.75
N ALA A 14 -18.62 -25.85 4.83
CA ALA A 14 -19.73 -25.48 3.97
C ALA A 14 -20.98 -25.31 4.85
N ALA A 15 -21.35 -24.06 5.15
CA ALA A 15 -22.66 -23.71 5.66
C ALA A 15 -23.41 -22.95 4.56
N GLU A 16 -24.65 -23.34 4.34
CA GLU A 16 -25.36 -23.30 3.07
C GLU A 16 -25.75 -21.92 2.49
N GLU A 17 -25.26 -20.79 3.02
CA GLU A 17 -25.77 -19.47 2.64
C GLU A 17 -24.70 -18.38 2.47
N GLY A 18 -23.61 -18.61 1.73
CA GLY A 18 -22.73 -17.51 1.29
C GLY A 18 -22.11 -16.63 2.40
N TRP A 19 -22.23 -17.03 3.67
CA TRP A 19 -21.64 -16.38 4.83
C TRP A 19 -20.24 -16.93 5.05
N PHE A 20 -19.26 -16.04 5.20
CA PHE A 20 -17.87 -16.39 5.47
C PHE A 20 -17.42 -15.74 6.77
N SER A 21 -16.60 -16.48 7.49
CA SER A 21 -15.91 -16.02 8.70
C SER A 21 -14.40 -16.16 8.53
N TYR A 22 -13.66 -15.14 8.94
CA TYR A 22 -12.20 -15.18 9.06
C TYR A 22 -11.80 -14.78 10.48
N GLU A 23 -11.11 -15.68 11.18
CA GLU A 23 -10.54 -15.40 12.50
C GLU A 23 -9.02 -15.29 12.40
N TYR A 24 -8.45 -14.21 12.92
CA TYR A 24 -7.02 -14.04 13.10
C TYR A 24 -6.74 -13.42 14.46
N SER A 25 -6.05 -14.17 15.33
CA SER A 25 -5.82 -13.84 16.74
C SER A 25 -7.09 -13.31 17.44
N ASP A 26 -7.22 -11.99 17.57
CA ASP A 26 -8.31 -11.31 18.28
C ASP A 26 -9.33 -10.64 17.34
N ILE A 27 -9.17 -10.77 16.02
CA ILE A 27 -10.01 -10.13 15.02
C ILE A 27 -10.87 -11.20 14.33
N ARG A 28 -12.18 -10.97 14.32
CA ARG A 28 -13.16 -11.78 13.59
C ARG A 28 -13.84 -10.94 12.52
N PHE A 29 -13.72 -11.36 11.27
CA PHE A 29 -14.46 -10.79 10.15
C PHE A 29 -15.59 -11.72 9.77
N GLU A 30 -16.82 -11.22 9.85
CA GLU A 30 -18.04 -11.91 9.41
C GLU A 30 -18.63 -11.15 8.23
N GLY A 31 -19.02 -11.85 7.17
CA GLY A 31 -19.63 -11.22 6.01
C GLY A 31 -20.42 -12.20 5.14
N SER A 32 -21.37 -11.66 4.38
CA SER A 32 -22.11 -12.43 3.35
C SER A 32 -21.63 -12.02 1.97
N ILE A 33 -21.18 -12.99 1.19
CA ILE A 33 -20.90 -12.86 -0.24
C ILE A 33 -21.90 -13.72 -1.01
N SER A 34 -22.70 -13.06 -1.84
CA SER A 34 -23.59 -13.73 -2.79
C SER A 34 -22.89 -14.16 -4.09
N LYS A 35 -21.58 -13.88 -4.24
CA LYS A 35 -20.80 -14.13 -5.46
C LYS A 35 -19.50 -14.90 -5.19
N PRO A 36 -19.38 -16.17 -5.62
CA PRO A 36 -18.25 -17.04 -5.30
C PRO A 36 -16.90 -16.64 -5.95
N THR A 37 -16.82 -15.50 -6.65
CA THR A 37 -15.62 -15.05 -7.37
C THR A 37 -14.83 -13.96 -6.66
N ILE A 38 -15.37 -13.37 -5.58
CA ILE A 38 -14.67 -12.31 -4.84
C ILE A 38 -13.71 -12.96 -3.84
N LYS A 39 -12.43 -12.60 -3.92
CA LYS A 39 -11.39 -13.02 -2.97
C LYS A 39 -10.91 -11.79 -2.20
N PHE A 40 -10.79 -11.92 -0.88
CA PHE A 40 -10.18 -10.90 -0.05
C PHE A 40 -8.71 -11.18 0.18
N THR A 41 -7.96 -10.12 0.41
CA THR A 41 -6.56 -10.15 0.84
C THR A 41 -6.47 -9.46 2.19
N LEU A 42 -5.79 -10.08 3.14
CA LEU A 42 -5.51 -9.50 4.45
C LEU A 42 -4.05 -9.04 4.48
N GLU A 43 -3.84 -7.77 4.79
CA GLU A 43 -2.50 -7.21 4.96
C GLU A 43 -2.22 -7.11 6.46
N LEU A 44 -1.13 -7.73 6.92
CA LEU A 44 -0.75 -7.75 8.33
C LEU A 44 0.34 -6.70 8.59
N GLU A 45 0.32 -6.17 9.81
CA GLU A 45 1.34 -5.25 10.27
C GLU A 45 2.63 -6.01 10.59
N GLU A 46 3.76 -5.54 10.05
CA GLU A 46 5.09 -6.07 10.34
C GLU A 46 6.03 -4.94 10.73
N ASN A 47 6.82 -5.11 11.79
CA ASN A 47 7.80 -4.11 12.25
C ASN A 47 7.19 -2.70 12.44
N ASN A 48 6.00 -2.61 13.04
CA ASN A 48 5.24 -1.38 13.23
C ASN A 48 4.83 -0.68 11.93
N LYS A 49 4.79 -1.41 10.80
CA LYS A 49 4.48 -0.91 9.48
C LYS A 49 3.37 -1.74 8.83
N LEU A 50 2.38 -1.05 8.26
CA LEU A 50 1.29 -1.66 7.53
C LEU A 50 1.20 -1.04 6.14
N PRO A 51 1.53 -1.77 5.07
CA PRO A 51 1.25 -1.33 3.71
C PRO A 51 -0.25 -1.42 3.43
N PHE A 52 -0.86 -0.33 2.98
CA PHE A 52 -2.24 -0.30 2.53
C PHE A 52 -2.35 0.56 1.27
N LEU A 53 -2.73 -0.06 0.15
CA LEU A 53 -2.73 0.59 -1.17
C LEU A 53 -1.37 1.25 -1.48
N ASP A 54 -1.37 2.56 -1.78
CA ASP A 54 -0.17 3.37 -2.06
C ASP A 54 0.40 4.04 -0.79
N VAL A 55 -0.05 3.64 0.40
CA VAL A 55 0.31 4.27 1.68
C VAL A 55 1.00 3.25 2.59
N MET A 56 2.14 3.66 3.14
CA MET A 56 2.82 2.96 4.22
C MET A 56 2.43 3.66 5.51
N ILE A 57 1.69 2.96 6.36
CA ILE A 57 1.32 3.43 7.69
C ILE A 57 2.38 2.90 8.66
N SER A 58 2.95 3.76 9.50
CA SER A 58 3.95 3.40 10.49
C SER A 58 3.53 3.92 11.85
N LYS A 59 3.60 3.09 12.90
CA LYS A 59 3.39 3.56 14.28
C LYS A 59 4.64 4.26 14.77
N ASN A 60 4.49 5.50 15.25
CA ASN A 60 5.54 6.16 16.01
C ASN A 60 5.44 5.72 17.47
N THR A 61 6.40 4.91 17.92
CA THR A 61 6.46 4.37 19.28
C THR A 61 7.00 5.36 20.32
N GLU A 62 7.56 6.49 19.88
CA GLU A 62 8.25 7.45 20.76
C GLU A 62 7.40 8.69 21.07
N ILE A 63 6.46 9.07 20.21
CA ILE A 63 5.64 10.29 20.35
C ILE A 63 4.15 9.92 20.31
N ASN A 64 3.50 9.90 21.48
CA ASN A 64 2.04 9.87 21.67
C ASN A 64 1.24 8.98 20.71
N SER A 65 1.73 7.77 20.40
CA SER A 65 0.99 6.76 19.63
C SER A 65 0.45 7.26 18.28
N ASN A 66 1.10 8.25 17.66
CA ASN A 66 0.63 8.82 16.40
C ASN A 66 1.09 7.98 15.22
N PHE A 67 0.19 7.78 14.25
CA PHE A 67 0.54 7.17 12.98
C PHE A 67 1.26 8.17 12.08
N GLN A 68 2.31 7.69 11.40
CA GLN A 68 2.96 8.37 10.32
C GLN A 68 2.60 7.67 9.01
N THR A 69 2.29 8.46 7.99
CA THR A 69 2.04 7.96 6.64
C THR A 69 3.18 8.37 5.71
N ASN A 70 3.49 7.49 4.77
CA ASN A 70 4.45 7.71 3.68
C ASN A 70 3.95 7.01 2.41
N VAL A 71 4.47 7.35 1.24
CA VAL A 71 4.14 6.66 -0.01
C VAL A 71 4.74 5.26 0.00
N TYR A 72 3.88 4.24 -0.02
CA TYR A 72 4.30 2.86 -0.16
C TYR A 72 4.74 2.56 -1.60
N ARG A 73 5.74 1.69 -1.73
CA ARG A 73 6.19 1.16 -3.01
C ARG A 73 6.38 -0.34 -2.89
N LYS A 74 5.70 -1.08 -3.74
CA LYS A 74 5.96 -2.52 -3.91
C LYS A 74 7.42 -2.73 -4.32
N LYS A 75 7.99 -3.87 -3.96
CA LYS A 75 9.36 -4.25 -4.34
C LYS A 75 9.58 -4.29 -5.86
N THR A 76 8.51 -4.49 -6.63
CA THR A 76 8.51 -4.48 -8.09
C THR A 76 8.52 -3.07 -8.70
N ASN A 77 8.36 -2.02 -7.89
CA ASN A 77 8.43 -0.64 -8.36
C ASN A 77 9.87 -0.32 -8.77
N THR A 78 10.07 -0.07 -10.06
CA THR A 78 11.40 0.22 -10.62
C THR A 78 11.78 1.71 -10.52
N ASN A 79 10.90 2.55 -9.97
CA ASN A 79 10.99 4.01 -9.99
C ASN A 79 11.30 4.60 -11.38
N ARG A 80 10.92 3.91 -12.47
CA ARG A 80 11.13 4.39 -13.83
C ARG A 80 9.99 5.31 -14.22
N TYR A 81 10.32 6.57 -14.45
CA TYR A 81 9.41 7.59 -14.95
C TYR A 81 9.78 8.01 -16.37
N LEU A 82 8.98 8.92 -16.92
CA LEU A 82 9.25 9.51 -18.23
C LEU A 82 10.59 10.27 -18.19
N ASN A 83 11.53 9.89 -19.07
CA ASN A 83 12.77 10.63 -19.25
C ASN A 83 12.44 12.08 -19.67
N PHE A 84 12.94 13.06 -18.92
CA PHE A 84 12.64 14.46 -19.20
C PHE A 84 13.17 14.93 -20.56
N ASP A 85 14.23 14.32 -21.09
CA ASP A 85 14.83 14.68 -22.39
C ASP A 85 14.19 13.95 -23.57
N SER A 86 13.26 13.02 -23.31
CA SER A 86 12.55 12.30 -24.38
C SER A 86 11.68 13.22 -25.24
N ASN A 87 11.35 12.78 -26.47
CA ASN A 87 10.50 13.56 -27.40
C ASN A 87 9.00 13.51 -27.04
N HIS A 88 8.67 13.75 -25.78
CA HIS A 88 7.28 13.89 -25.32
C HIS A 88 6.92 15.35 -25.10
N HIS A 89 5.65 15.69 -25.31
CA HIS A 89 5.15 17.04 -25.11
C HIS A 89 5.35 17.50 -23.64
N LEU A 90 5.64 18.78 -23.44
CA LEU A 90 5.96 19.34 -22.13
C LEU A 90 4.83 19.15 -21.10
N SER A 91 3.57 19.14 -21.55
CA SER A 91 2.41 18.88 -20.68
C SER A 91 2.48 17.52 -20.01
N ILE A 92 2.94 16.47 -20.71
CA ILE A 92 3.05 15.12 -20.16
C ILE A 92 4.17 15.06 -19.13
N LYS A 93 5.34 15.64 -19.43
CA LYS A 93 6.48 15.71 -18.49
C LYS A 93 6.11 16.44 -17.20
N LYS A 94 5.45 17.59 -17.32
CA LYS A 94 4.92 18.35 -16.18
C LYS A 94 3.85 17.56 -15.41
N GLY A 95 2.98 16.84 -16.12
CA GLY A 95 1.95 15.99 -15.52
C GLY A 95 2.55 14.88 -14.65
N VAL A 96 3.60 14.21 -15.12
CA VAL A 96 4.33 13.20 -14.33
C VAL A 96 4.90 13.82 -13.05
N ILE A 97 5.65 14.91 -13.16
CA ILE A 97 6.24 15.59 -11.99
C ILE A 97 5.15 16.04 -11.01
N LYS A 98 4.07 16.65 -11.51
CA LYS A 98 2.94 17.08 -10.68
C LYS A 98 2.30 15.91 -9.95
N SER A 99 2.08 14.78 -10.65
CA SER A 99 1.49 13.59 -10.03
C SER A 99 2.34 13.00 -8.91
N LEU A 100 3.68 13.05 -9.04
CA LEU A 100 4.60 12.61 -7.99
C LEU A 100 4.52 13.57 -6.80
N TYR A 101 4.70 14.87 -7.05
CA TYR A 101 4.61 15.90 -6.03
C TYR A 101 3.29 15.82 -5.25
N ASP A 102 2.15 15.75 -5.93
CA ASP A 102 0.84 15.67 -5.31
C ASP A 102 0.72 14.41 -4.45
N ARG A 103 1.27 13.27 -4.90
CA ARG A 103 1.26 12.02 -4.14
C ARG A 103 2.08 12.13 -2.85
N ALA A 104 3.30 12.63 -2.90
CA ALA A 104 4.09 12.84 -1.67
C ALA A 104 3.40 13.82 -0.73
N LYS A 105 2.82 14.89 -1.25
CA LYS A 105 2.18 15.93 -0.44
C LYS A 105 0.90 15.45 0.26
N LEU A 106 0.08 14.67 -0.44
CA LEU A 106 -1.21 14.23 0.09
C LEU A 106 -1.07 13.00 0.98
N VAL A 107 -0.09 12.14 0.71
CA VAL A 107 0.07 10.87 1.45
C VAL A 107 1.02 11.02 2.64
N SER A 108 2.11 11.77 2.51
CA SER A 108 3.14 11.77 3.56
C SER A 108 2.80 12.71 4.70
N SER A 109 3.00 12.23 5.93
CA SER A 109 2.93 13.10 7.11
C SER A 109 4.08 14.13 7.09
N ASN A 110 3.86 15.30 7.69
CA ASN A 110 4.82 16.42 7.65
C ASN A 110 6.24 16.03 8.06
N VAL A 111 6.38 15.09 9.00
CA VAL A 111 7.67 14.62 9.53
C VAL A 111 8.50 13.89 8.47
N VAL A 112 7.86 13.11 7.59
CA VAL A 112 8.50 12.28 6.55
C VAL A 112 8.37 12.86 5.14
N TYR A 113 7.68 13.99 4.99
CA TYR A 113 7.45 14.64 3.70
C TYR A 113 8.76 14.98 2.96
N SER A 114 9.74 15.59 3.64
CA SER A 114 11.03 15.98 3.02
C SER A 114 11.80 14.79 2.46
N GLN A 115 11.80 13.66 3.18
CA GLN A 115 12.43 12.41 2.76
C GLN A 115 11.67 11.76 1.60
N THR A 116 10.34 11.84 1.60
CA THR A 116 9.50 11.32 0.51
C THR A 116 9.75 12.11 -0.78
N MET A 117 9.83 13.43 -0.66
CA MET A 117 10.05 14.35 -1.77
C MET A 117 11.40 14.15 -2.44
N SER A 118 12.47 14.02 -1.64
CA SER A 118 13.81 13.75 -2.17
C SER A 118 13.86 12.41 -2.89
N PHE A 119 13.24 11.37 -2.33
CA PHE A 119 13.17 10.05 -2.97
C PHE A 119 12.33 10.07 -4.26
N GLN A 120 11.28 10.90 -4.35
CA GLN A 120 10.43 10.97 -5.54
C GLN A 120 11.01 11.78 -6.69
N LEU A 121 11.74 12.85 -6.41
CA LEU A 121 12.17 13.81 -7.43
C LEU A 121 13.66 13.69 -7.81
N ASN A 122 14.50 13.01 -7.02
CA ASN A 122 15.95 12.98 -7.27
C ASN A 122 16.44 11.80 -8.12
N HIS A 123 15.56 10.99 -8.69
CA HIS A 123 15.97 9.95 -9.64
C HIS A 123 16.14 10.53 -11.04
N LYS A 124 17.38 10.90 -11.37
CA LYS A 124 17.88 11.03 -12.75
C LYS A 124 17.97 9.66 -13.42
#